data_AF-A0A645BB14-F1
#
_entry.id   AF-A0A645BB14-F1
#
_cell.length_a   1.000
_cell.length_b   1.000
_cell.length_c   1.000
_cell.angle_alpha   90.00
_cell.angle_beta   90.00
_cell.angle_gamma   90.00
#
_symmetry.space_group_name_H-M   'P 1'
#
loop_
_entity.id
_entity.type
_entity.pdbx_description
1 polymer ?
#
loop_
_entity_poly.entity_id
_entity_poly.type
_entity_poly.pdbx_seq_one_letter_code
_entity_poly.pdbx_strand_id
1 'polypeptide(L)'
;MRKGAPLSVPIRKMGTFPPMVPSMIEIGEESGTLEEVLEKTAGIYDEEVDIEVQRMLSLMEPLMIVVMALIVGFIVIAMMLPMFGMLQTV
;
A
#
# COMPACT_ATOMS: atom_id res chain seq x y z
N MET A 1 8.77 43.05 9.94
CA MET A 1 8.94 41.58 10.01
C MET A 1 7.57 40.93 9.85
N ARG A 2 7.17 40.54 8.62
CA ARG A 2 5.97 39.69 8.46
C ARG A 2 6.35 38.32 9.02
N LYS A 3 6.04 38.05 10.29
CA LYS A 3 5.99 36.66 10.75
C LYS A 3 4.86 36.03 9.93
N GLY A 4 5.23 35.24 8.93
CA GLY A 4 4.27 34.45 8.16
C GLY A 4 3.49 33.53 9.10
N ALA A 5 2.34 33.04 8.66
CA ALA A 5 1.66 31.97 9.40
C ALA A 5 2.60 30.75 9.47
N PRO A 6 2.61 30.01 10.60
CA PRO A 6 3.41 28.79 10.73
C PRO A 6 3.03 27.81 9.63
N LEU A 7 4.02 27.16 9.01
CA LEU A 7 3.86 26.14 7.98
C LEU A 7 3.07 24.92 8.50
N SER A 8 3.14 24.67 9.81
CA SER A 8 2.34 23.63 10.48
C SER A 8 0.82 23.85 10.34
N VAL A 9 0.33 25.10 10.26
CA VAL A 9 -1.11 25.43 10.18
C VAL A 9 -1.76 25.01 8.86
N PRO A 10 -1.26 25.39 7.66
CA PRO A 10 -1.83 24.93 6.40
C PRO A 10 -1.62 23.42 6.18
N ILE A 11 -0.51 22.85 6.64
CA ILE A 11 -0.26 21.40 6.54
C ILE A 11 -1.26 20.60 7.38
N ARG A 12 -1.55 21.04 8.61
CA ARG A 12 -2.58 20.43 9.47
C ARG A 12 -3.98 20.51 8.84
N LYS A 13 -4.27 21.55 8.05
CA LYS A 13 -5.56 21.73 7.35
C LYS A 13 -5.71 20.85 6.10
N MET A 14 -4.63 20.43 5.46
CA MET A 14 -4.71 19.60 4.26
C MET A 14 -5.18 18.17 4.53
N GLY A 15 -4.93 17.63 5.73
CA GLY A 15 -5.42 16.30 6.14
C GLY A 15 -4.84 15.11 5.37
N THR A 16 -4.01 15.35 4.36
CA THR A 16 -3.26 14.35 3.58
C THR A 16 -1.98 13.90 4.28
N PHE A 17 -1.57 14.62 5.32
CA PHE A 17 -0.36 14.35 6.07
C PHE A 17 -0.65 13.45 7.27
N PRO A 18 0.21 12.45 7.55
CA PRO A 18 0.12 11.69 8.79
C PRO A 18 0.04 12.64 9.99
N PRO A 19 -0.75 12.33 11.03
CA PRO A 19 -0.99 13.24 12.15
C PRO A 19 0.28 13.63 12.93
N MET A 20 1.36 12.86 12.79
CA MET A 20 2.66 13.17 13.36
C MET A 20 3.42 14.28 12.59
N VAL A 21 3.27 14.37 11.27
CA VAL A 21 4.02 15.31 10.42
C VAL A 21 3.77 16.79 10.77
N PRO A 22 2.52 17.28 10.91
CA PRO A 22 2.28 18.66 11.32
C PRO A 22 2.90 19.00 12.68
N SER A 23 2.92 18.04 13.61
CA SER A 23 3.47 18.22 14.95
C SER A 23 5.00 18.27 14.94
N MET A 24 5.65 17.48 14.09
CA MET A 24 7.10 17.56 13.89
C MET A 24 7.50 18.88 13.23
N ILE A 25 6.74 19.34 12.25
CA ILE A 25 6.98 20.63 11.56
C ILE A 25 6.84 21.80 12.54
N GLU A 26 5.83 21.76 13.41
CA GLU A 26 5.65 22.76 14.49
C GLU A 26 6.87 22.82 15.42
N ILE A 27 7.39 21.66 15.85
CA ILE A 27 8.62 21.58 16.66
C ILE A 27 9.82 22.13 15.90
N GLY A 28 9.98 21.76 14.61
CA GLY A 28 11.07 22.22 13.75
C GLY A 28 11.05 23.72 13.45
N GLU A 29 9.86 24.32 13.38
CA GLU A 29 9.70 25.78 13.24
C GLU A 29 10.10 26.51 14.52
N GLU A 30 9.80 25.96 15.70
CA GLU A 30 10.17 26.54 17.01
C GLU A 30 11.66 26.39 17.33
N SER A 31 12.26 25.26 16.98
CA SER A 31 13.69 24.95 17.21
C SER A 31 14.62 25.50 16.12
N GLY A 32 14.07 25.97 15.00
CA GLY A 32 14.84 26.35 13.81
C GLY A 32 15.43 25.17 13.04
N THR A 33 14.97 23.93 13.30
CA THR A 33 15.43 22.70 12.63
C THR A 33 14.43 22.21 11.57
N LEU A 34 13.73 23.13 10.91
CA LEU A 34 12.71 22.81 9.90
C LEU A 34 13.27 21.98 8.74
N GLU A 35 14.50 22.23 8.32
CA GLU A 35 15.17 21.46 7.24
C GLU A 35 15.27 19.96 7.58
N GLU A 36 15.79 19.64 8.77
CA GLU A 36 15.90 18.27 9.27
C GLU A 36 14.53 17.58 9.39
N VAL A 37 13.53 18.32 9.84
CA VAL A 37 12.16 17.79 9.96
C VAL A 37 11.56 17.48 8.60
N LEU A 38 11.78 18.33 7.59
CA LEU A 38 11.28 18.10 6.23
C LEU A 38 11.99 16.90 5.58
N GLU A 39 13.29 16.75 5.79
CA GLU A 39 14.06 15.58 5.33
C GLU A 39 13.54 14.29 5.96
N LYS A 40 13.30 14.28 7.27
CA LYS A 40 12.71 13.15 7.98
C LYS A 40 11.29 12.84 7.52
N THR A 41 10.50 13.87 7.21
CA THR A 41 9.15 13.71 6.67
C THR A 41 9.19 13.03 5.30
N ALA A 42 10.10 13.43 4.41
CA ALA A 42 10.29 12.78 3.12
C ALA A 42 10.61 11.28 3.28
N GLY A 43 11.55 10.94 4.18
CA GLY A 43 11.88 9.54 4.46
C GLY A 43 10.72 8.70 4.99
N ILE A 44 9.84 9.28 5.83
CA ILE A 44 8.62 8.60 6.30
C ILE A 44 7.69 8.29 5.12
N TYR A 45 7.52 9.23 4.19
CA TYR A 45 6.66 9.03 3.02
C TYR A 45 7.22 7.97 2.06
N ASP A 46 8.54 7.96 1.84
CA ASP A 46 9.17 6.91 1.04
C ASP A 46 8.95 5.53 1.67
N GLU A 47 9.08 5.42 2.99
CA GLU A 47 8.80 4.19 3.74
C GLU A 47 7.32 3.78 3.67
N GLU A 48 6.38 4.73 3.80
CA GLU A 48 4.94 4.47 3.65
C GLU A 48 4.61 3.92 2.25
N VAL A 49 5.20 4.50 1.20
CA VAL A 49 5.03 4.03 -0.19
C VAL A 49 5.56 2.61 -0.35
N ASP A 50 6.76 2.31 0.16
CA ASP A 50 7.34 0.98 0.09
C ASP A 50 6.49 -0.07 0.82
N ILE A 51 5.97 0.28 2.01
CA ILE A 51 5.07 -0.59 2.79
C ILE A 51 3.77 -0.84 2.01
N GLU A 52 3.18 0.20 1.41
CA GLU A 52 1.93 0.09 0.66
C GLU A 52 2.11 -0.78 -0.60
N VAL A 53 3.24 -0.62 -1.31
CA VAL A 53 3.60 -1.47 -2.45
C VAL A 53 3.79 -2.92 -2.01
N GLN A 54 4.54 -3.18 -0.94
CA GLN A 54 4.72 -4.54 -0.42
C GLN A 54 3.40 -5.19 -0.01
N ARG A 55 2.52 -4.42 0.64
CA ARG A 55 1.19 -4.88 1.01
C ARG A 55 0.36 -5.25 -0.22
N MET A 56 0.38 -4.40 -1.26
CA MET A 56 -0.29 -4.68 -2.52
C MET A 56 0.23 -5.99 -3.14
N LEU A 57 1.54 -6.18 -3.21
CA LEU A 57 2.17 -7.38 -3.75
C LEU A 57 1.81 -8.64 -2.93
N SER A 58 1.84 -8.55 -1.59
CA SER A 58 1.49 -9.67 -0.70
C SER A 58 0.06 -10.18 -0.90
N LEU A 59 -0.87 -9.30 -1.32
CA LEU A 59 -2.24 -9.68 -1.64
C LEU A 59 -2.39 -10.21 -3.07
N MET A 60 -1.50 -9.82 -3.99
CA MET A 60 -1.49 -10.35 -5.35
C MET A 60 -1.05 -11.82 -5.40
N GLU A 61 -0.11 -12.24 -4.55
CA GLU A 61 0.34 -13.63 -4.47
C GLU A 61 -0.79 -14.65 -4.24
N PRO A 62 -1.64 -14.55 -3.19
CA PRO A 62 -2.73 -15.49 -2.97
C PRO A 62 -3.78 -15.43 -4.09
N LEU A 63 -4.02 -14.26 -4.69
CA LEU A 63 -4.93 -14.13 -5.83
C LEU A 63 -4.44 -14.98 -7.02
N MET A 64 -3.14 -14.92 -7.33
CA MET A 64 -2.54 -15.71 -8.41
C MET A 64 -2.69 -17.22 -8.15
N ILE A 65 -2.51 -17.66 -6.91
CA ILE A 65 -2.71 -19.07 -6.51
C ILE A 65 -4.16 -19.51 -6.71
N VAL A 66 -5.13 -18.70 -6.30
CA VAL A 66 -6.57 -19.01 -6.47
C VAL A 66 -6.92 -19.13 -7.96
N VAL A 67 -6.43 -18.21 -8.80
CA VAL A 67 -6.64 -18.27 -10.25
C VAL A 67 -6.02 -19.53 -10.84
N MET A 68 -4.78 -19.87 -10.43
CA MET A 68 -4.11 -21.09 -10.86
C MET A 68 -4.91 -22.35 -10.46
N ALA A 69 -5.41 -22.40 -9.23
CA ALA A 69 -6.21 -23.52 -8.73
C ALA A 69 -7.51 -23.69 -9.53
N LEU A 70 -8.16 -22.59 -9.89
CA LEU A 70 -9.37 -22.62 -10.74
C LEU A 70 -9.07 -23.14 -12.15
N ILE A 71 -7.98 -22.68 -12.77
CA ILE A 71 -7.57 -23.13 -14.11
C ILE A 71 -7.26 -24.63 -14.08
N VAL A 72 -6.44 -25.08 -13.13
CA VAL A 72 -6.07 -26.49 -12.99
C VAL A 72 -7.29 -27.35 -12.68
N GLY A 73 -8.14 -26.91 -11.74
CA GLY A 73 -9.38 -27.61 -11.38
C GLY A 73 -10.33 -27.74 -12.56
N PHE A 74 -10.49 -26.68 -13.35
CA PHE A 74 -11.32 -26.69 -14.56
C PHE A 74 -10.80 -27.70 -15.60
N ILE A 75 -9.48 -27.73 -15.84
CA ILE A 75 -8.86 -28.69 -16.77
C ILE A 75 -9.11 -30.13 -16.31
N VAL A 76 -8.92 -30.42 -15.02
CA VAL A 76 -9.13 -31.77 -14.48
C VAL A 76 -10.58 -32.22 -14.67
N ILE A 77 -11.55 -31.35 -14.35
CA ILE A 77 -12.98 -31.67 -14.53
C ILE A 77 -13.29 -31.90 -16.02
N ALA A 78 -12.79 -31.05 -16.91
CA ALA A 78 -12.99 -31.18 -18.35
C ALA A 78 -12.42 -32.49 -18.91
N MET A 79 -11.34 -33.01 -18.31
CA MET A 79 -10.76 -34.31 -18.69
C MET A 79 -11.46 -35.51 -18.05
N MET A 80 -11.95 -35.39 -16.80
CA MET A 80 -12.61 -36.50 -16.10
C MET A 80 -14.01 -36.80 -16.65
N LEU A 81 -14.80 -35.78 -16.99
CA LEU A 81 -16.15 -35.95 -17.53
C LEU A 81 -16.22 -36.90 -18.75
N PRO A 82 -15.42 -36.73 -19.82
CA PRO A 82 -15.44 -37.64 -20.96
C PRO A 82 -14.93 -39.04 -20.60
N MET A 83 -13.99 -39.15 -19.65
CA MET A 83 -13.49 -40.44 -19.17
C MET A 83 -14.61 -41.28 -18.52
N PHE A 84 -15.46 -40.67 -17.69
CA PHE A 84 -16.62 -41.35 -17.12
C PHE A 84 -17.64 -41.78 -18.17
N GLY A 85 -17.86 -40.96 -19.20
CA GLY A 85 -18.72 -41.33 -20.33
C GLY A 85 -18.20 -42.57 -21.06
N MET A 86 -16.89 -42.64 -21.31
CA MET A 86 -16.26 -43.82 -21.92
C MET A 86 -16.40 -45.06 -21.04
N LEU A 87 -16.23 -44.95 -19.71
CA LEU A 87 -16.37 -46.06 -18.76
C LEU A 87 -17.80 -46.63 -18.66
N GLN A 88 -18.84 -45.81 -18.88
CA GLN A 88 -20.23 -46.30 -18.91
C GLN A 88 -20.60 -46.96 -20.25
N THR A 89 -19.79 -46.72 -21.29
CA THR A 89 -20.05 -47.23 -22.65
C THR A 89 -19.32 -48.55 -22.93
N VAL A 90 -18.38 -48.95 -22.06
CA VAL A 90 -17.75 -50.30 -22.04
C VAL A 90 -18.48 -51.23 -21.09
#